data_AF-A0A938LM12-F1
#
_entry.id   AF-A0A938LM12-F1
#
_cell.length_a   1.000
_cell.length_b   1.000
_cell.length_c   1.000
_cell.angle_alpha   90.00
_cell.angle_beta   90.00
_cell.angle_gamma   90.00
#
_symmetry.space_group_name_H-M   'P 1'
#
loop_
_entity.id
_entity.type
_entity.pdbx_description
1 polymer ?
#
loop_
_entity_poly.entity_id
_entity_poly.type
_entity_poly.pdbx_seq_one_letter_code
_entity_poly.pdbx_strand_id
1 'polypeptide(L)'
;MPDERVHDSHFGLRNRLNRVSGTTGGAGEGGLFSVKETYFARDRVRERCNPAHLNEVAIYIRVADGYKTKFMDLVHELSYVGFGADVSVGKGQFKVVSEDLEPAEEFDSIPNANACIVLSTFQPGPDDPTDGVWEAFVKYGKMGPDFGLENIFKRPAVMFRSGACFRRVVSAIGVGRCIPMPELLAPDACAQLRAKAVSIIHLALGLAVPFCWTGI
;
A
#
# COMPACT_ATOMS: atom_id res chain seq x y z
N MET A 1 20.71 -3.58 -15.77
CA MET A 1 20.33 -4.16 -14.46
C MET A 1 19.60 -5.46 -14.76
N PRO A 2 20.05 -6.63 -14.26
CA PRO A 2 19.24 -7.83 -14.35
C PRO A 2 17.90 -7.58 -13.64
N ASP A 3 16.83 -8.21 -14.11
CA ASP A 3 15.49 -8.05 -13.55
C ASP A 3 15.40 -8.83 -12.23
N GLU A 4 15.84 -8.19 -11.13
CA GLU A 4 15.98 -8.72 -9.77
C GLU A 4 14.66 -8.85 -9.01
N ARG A 5 13.63 -9.44 -9.62
CA ARG A 5 12.32 -9.56 -8.98
C ARG A 5 12.25 -10.78 -8.07
N VAL A 6 11.94 -10.57 -6.80
CA VAL A 6 11.58 -11.60 -5.80
C VAL A 6 10.21 -12.23 -6.10
N HIS A 7 9.49 -11.68 -7.09
CA HIS A 7 8.17 -12.13 -7.49
C HIS A 7 8.05 -12.33 -9.00
N ASP A 8 7.32 -13.37 -9.40
CA ASP A 8 6.91 -13.60 -10.77
C ASP A 8 5.47 -13.13 -10.98
N SER A 9 5.20 -12.60 -12.17
CA SER A 9 3.85 -12.22 -12.58
C SER A 9 3.29 -13.24 -13.56
N HIS A 10 2.11 -13.77 -13.27
CA HIS A 10 1.36 -14.65 -14.15
C HIS A 10 0.07 -13.98 -14.60
N PHE A 11 -0.30 -14.14 -15.87
CA PHE A 11 -1.57 -13.65 -16.40
C PHE A 11 -2.51 -14.84 -16.61
N GLY A 12 -3.59 -14.87 -15.85
CA GLY A 12 -4.68 -15.84 -16.01
C GLY A 12 -5.87 -15.19 -16.72
N LEU A 13 -6.53 -15.93 -17.60
CA LEU A 13 -7.79 -15.47 -18.20
C LEU A 13 -8.96 -15.92 -17.33
N ARG A 14 -9.90 -15.01 -17.04
CA ARG A 14 -11.14 -15.30 -16.31
C ARG A 14 -12.35 -14.89 -17.16
N ASN A 15 -13.47 -15.58 -16.94
CA ASN A 15 -14.73 -15.32 -17.62
C ASN A 15 -15.78 -14.78 -16.65
N ARG A 16 -16.60 -13.84 -17.12
CA ARG A 16 -17.82 -13.39 -16.45
C ARG A 16 -19.04 -14.03 -17.12
N LEU A 17 -19.80 -14.83 -16.36
CA LEU A 17 -21.05 -15.45 -16.80
C LEU A 17 -22.24 -14.63 -16.32
N ASN A 18 -23.16 -14.30 -17.22
CA ASN A 18 -24.46 -13.74 -16.87
C ASN A 18 -25.38 -14.89 -16.44
N ARG A 19 -25.87 -14.83 -15.20
CA ARG A 19 -26.72 -15.88 -14.62
C ARG A 19 -28.13 -15.94 -15.21
N VAL A 20 -28.61 -14.86 -15.83
CA VAL A 20 -29.95 -14.80 -16.44
C VAL A 20 -29.92 -15.37 -17.86
N SER A 21 -28.88 -15.06 -18.64
CA SER A 21 -28.76 -15.55 -20.03
C SER A 21 -27.96 -16.85 -20.16
N GLY A 22 -27.22 -17.26 -19.13
CA GLY A 22 -26.33 -18.42 -19.17
C GLY A 22 -25.10 -18.22 -20.08
N THR A 23 -24.86 -17.00 -20.57
CA THR A 23 -23.80 -16.68 -21.54
C THR A 23 -22.69 -15.84 -20.91
N THR A 24 -21.48 -15.92 -21.48
CA THR A 24 -20.40 -14.96 -21.19
C THR A 24 -20.65 -13.67 -21.97
N GLY A 25 -21.12 -12.62 -21.28
CA GLY A 25 -21.34 -11.31 -21.89
C GLY A 25 -22.81 -10.99 -22.20
N GLY A 26 -23.16 -9.70 -22.09
CA GLY A 26 -24.35 -9.16 -22.74
C GLY A 26 -24.13 -9.12 -24.25
N ALA A 27 -25.22 -9.06 -25.03
CA ALA A 27 -25.19 -9.10 -26.49
C ALA A 27 -24.08 -8.20 -27.09
N GLY A 28 -22.95 -8.80 -27.48
CA GLY A 28 -21.86 -8.14 -28.21
C GLY A 28 -20.51 -8.00 -27.49
N GLU A 29 -20.41 -8.14 -26.17
CA GLU A 29 -19.13 -7.98 -25.45
C GLU A 29 -18.69 -9.29 -24.78
N GLY A 30 -17.59 -9.88 -25.24
CA GLY A 30 -17.03 -11.10 -24.67
C GLY A 30 -16.69 -10.94 -23.18
N GLY A 31 -17.09 -11.91 -22.35
CA GLY A 31 -16.89 -11.87 -20.90
C GLY A 31 -15.48 -12.24 -20.41
N LEU A 32 -14.50 -12.33 -21.31
CA LEU A 32 -13.13 -12.77 -21.03
C LEU A 32 -12.25 -11.58 -20.63
N PHE A 33 -11.56 -11.66 -19.49
CA PHE A 33 -10.62 -10.64 -19.04
C PHE A 33 -9.37 -11.25 -18.42
N SER A 34 -8.23 -10.59 -18.58
CA SER A 34 -6.97 -11.01 -17.97
C SER A 34 -6.85 -10.50 -16.54
N VAL A 35 -6.43 -11.39 -15.64
CA VAL A 35 -6.05 -11.06 -14.26
C VAL A 35 -4.55 -11.32 -14.11
N LYS A 36 -3.83 -10.29 -13.68
CA LYS A 36 -2.42 -10.43 -13.29
C LYS A 36 -2.36 -10.89 -11.84
N GLU A 37 -1.62 -11.96 -11.61
CA GLU A 37 -1.36 -12.52 -10.29
C GLU A 37 0.14 -12.47 -10.02
N THR A 38 0.53 -12.28 -8.76
CA THR A 38 1.93 -12.14 -8.35
C THR A 38 2.24 -13.24 -7.35
N TYR A 39 3.33 -13.97 -7.59
CA TYR A 39 3.77 -15.12 -6.78
C TYR A 39 5.22 -14.92 -6.35
N PHE A 40 5.62 -15.46 -5.21
CA PHE A 40 7.04 -15.53 -4.84
C PHE A 40 7.81 -16.41 -5.83
N ALA A 41 8.91 -15.89 -6.37
CA ALA A 41 9.75 -16.56 -7.37
C ALA A 41 10.65 -17.62 -6.73
N ARG A 42 10.05 -18.72 -6.24
CA ARG A 42 10.70 -19.73 -5.38
C ARG A 42 12.05 -20.26 -5.86
N ASP A 43 12.21 -20.42 -7.17
CA ASP A 43 13.44 -20.99 -7.74
C ASP A 43 14.59 -19.98 -7.82
N ARG A 44 14.30 -18.67 -7.91
CA ARG A 44 15.32 -17.60 -7.99
C ARG A 44 15.77 -17.10 -6.63
N VAL A 45 14.93 -17.23 -5.60
CA VAL A 45 15.25 -16.78 -4.23
C VAL A 45 16.26 -17.74 -3.55
N ARG A 46 16.33 -19.01 -3.98
CA ARG A 46 17.22 -20.06 -3.42
C ARG A 46 18.72 -19.74 -3.49
N GLU A 47 19.15 -18.98 -4.49
CA GLU A 47 20.56 -18.68 -4.71
C GLU A 47 21.07 -17.46 -3.92
N ARG A 48 20.16 -16.63 -3.36
CA ARG A 48 20.50 -15.32 -2.78
C ARG A 48 20.03 -15.08 -1.36
N CYS A 49 19.00 -15.78 -0.90
CA CYS A 49 18.48 -15.64 0.45
C CYS A 49 18.78 -16.90 1.26
N ASN A 50 18.87 -16.75 2.58
CA ASN A 50 18.86 -17.89 3.48
C ASN A 50 17.65 -18.78 3.14
N PRO A 51 17.86 -20.08 2.82
CA PRO A 51 16.78 -20.99 2.46
C PRO A 51 15.62 -21.03 3.47
N ALA A 52 15.89 -20.67 4.73
CA ALA A 52 14.88 -20.56 5.78
C ALA A 52 13.81 -19.49 5.50
N HIS A 53 14.13 -18.41 4.77
CA HIS A 53 13.27 -17.24 4.59
C HIS A 53 12.71 -17.09 3.16
N LEU A 54 12.73 -18.16 2.35
CA LEU A 54 12.37 -18.13 0.91
C LEU A 54 10.93 -17.67 0.59
N ASN A 55 10.04 -17.62 1.58
CA ASN A 55 8.65 -17.21 1.41
C ASN A 55 8.24 -16.12 2.42
N GLU A 56 9.20 -15.37 2.95
CA GLU A 56 8.96 -14.35 3.97
C GLU A 56 9.14 -12.95 3.40
N VAL A 57 8.36 -12.00 3.93
CA VAL A 57 8.49 -10.57 3.65
C VAL A 57 8.66 -9.88 4.98
N ALA A 58 9.78 -9.17 5.13
CA ALA A 58 9.97 -8.26 6.26
C ALA A 58 9.17 -6.97 6.01
N ILE A 59 8.38 -6.57 7.00
CA ILE A 59 7.62 -5.32 6.99
C ILE A 59 8.19 -4.43 8.09
N TYR A 60 8.65 -3.25 7.70
CA TYR A 60 9.10 -2.23 8.64
C TYR A 60 7.98 -1.22 8.86
N ILE A 61 7.77 -0.88 10.13
CA ILE A 61 6.70 0.01 10.57
C ILE A 61 7.24 0.94 11.65
N ARG A 62 6.69 2.14 11.69
CA ARG A 62 6.86 3.03 12.84
C ARG A 62 5.56 3.02 13.63
N VAL A 63 5.63 2.54 14.87
CA VAL A 63 4.48 2.41 15.78
C VAL A 63 4.70 3.35 16.95
N ALA A 64 3.67 4.14 17.28
CA ALA A 64 3.72 5.01 18.45
C ALA A 64 3.74 4.19 19.75
N ASP A 65 4.30 4.76 20.82
CA ASP A 65 4.29 4.14 22.13
C ASP A 65 2.87 3.76 22.57
N GLY A 66 2.72 2.56 23.13
CA GLY A 66 1.43 2.02 23.54
C GLY A 66 0.53 1.50 22.40
N TYR A 67 0.92 1.64 21.13
CA TYR A 67 0.14 1.14 19.99
C TYR A 67 0.58 -0.22 19.45
N LYS A 68 1.69 -0.80 19.95
CA LYS A 68 2.23 -2.10 19.49
C LYS A 68 1.18 -3.20 19.52
N THR A 69 0.51 -3.42 20.66
CA THR A 69 -0.52 -4.46 20.79
C THR A 69 -1.66 -4.27 19.80
N LYS A 70 -2.22 -3.05 19.73
CA LYS A 70 -3.30 -2.74 18.81
C LYS A 70 -2.91 -2.91 17.34
N PHE A 71 -1.67 -2.56 17.00
CA PHE A 71 -1.14 -2.81 15.66
C PHE A 71 -1.09 -4.30 15.35
N MET A 72 -0.55 -5.11 16.27
CA MET A 72 -0.48 -6.56 16.07
C MET A 72 -1.86 -7.20 15.98
N ASP A 73 -2.83 -6.76 16.79
CA ASP A 73 -4.22 -7.21 16.69
C ASP A 73 -4.81 -6.98 15.28
N LEU A 74 -4.55 -5.81 14.70
CA LEU A 74 -4.98 -5.49 13.32
C LEU A 74 -4.27 -6.33 12.26
N VAL A 75 -2.97 -6.61 12.45
CA VAL A 75 -2.22 -7.50 11.54
C VAL A 75 -2.76 -8.92 11.60
N HIS A 76 -3.09 -9.40 12.80
CA HIS A 76 -3.70 -10.71 13.00
C HIS A 76 -5.06 -10.80 12.33
N GLU A 77 -5.92 -9.82 12.53
CA GLU A 77 -7.21 -9.73 11.82
C GLU A 77 -7.01 -9.77 10.30
N LEU A 78 -6.04 -9.00 9.78
CA LEU A 78 -5.71 -8.98 8.36
C LEU A 78 -5.16 -10.34 7.87
N SER A 79 -4.47 -11.10 8.72
CA SER A 79 -3.97 -12.44 8.37
C SER A 79 -5.09 -13.47 8.19
N TYR A 80 -6.20 -13.31 8.92
CA TYR A 80 -7.39 -14.17 8.78
C TYR A 80 -8.27 -13.76 7.60
N VAL A 81 -8.45 -12.46 7.41
CA VAL A 81 -9.31 -11.93 6.34
C VAL A 81 -8.60 -11.99 4.99
N GLY A 82 -7.29 -11.71 4.96
CA GLY A 82 -6.51 -11.48 3.75
C GLY A 82 -6.52 -10.01 3.30
N PHE A 83 -5.57 -9.62 2.44
CA PHE A 83 -5.45 -8.24 1.96
C PHE A 83 -5.48 -8.12 0.43
N GLY A 84 -5.87 -6.94 -0.05
CA GLY A 84 -5.81 -6.59 -1.48
C GLY A 84 -7.04 -7.00 -2.29
N ALA A 85 -6.89 -7.06 -3.60
CA ALA A 85 -7.96 -7.49 -4.50
C ALA A 85 -8.17 -9.01 -4.39
N ASP A 86 -9.38 -9.48 -4.70
CA ASP A 86 -9.71 -10.91 -4.81
C ASP A 86 -9.57 -11.72 -3.50
N VAL A 87 -9.65 -11.08 -2.34
CA VAL A 87 -9.67 -11.76 -1.03
C VAL A 87 -10.76 -12.84 -0.95
N SER A 88 -11.93 -12.58 -1.53
CA SER A 88 -13.06 -13.53 -1.57
C SER A 88 -12.79 -14.81 -2.35
N VAL A 89 -11.71 -14.87 -3.16
CA VAL A 89 -11.27 -16.09 -3.86
C VAL A 89 -9.95 -16.63 -3.29
N GLY A 90 -9.63 -16.26 -2.04
CA GLY A 90 -8.50 -16.80 -1.28
C GLY A 90 -7.16 -16.11 -1.52
N LYS A 91 -7.12 -14.95 -2.20
CA LYS A 91 -5.86 -14.21 -2.42
C LYS A 91 -5.51 -13.31 -1.22
N GLY A 92 -4.23 -12.95 -1.15
CA GLY A 92 -3.73 -12.03 -0.12
C GLY A 92 -3.67 -12.61 1.28
N GLN A 93 -3.76 -13.94 1.40
CA GLN A 93 -3.59 -14.66 2.65
C GLN A 93 -2.10 -14.69 3.02
N PHE A 94 -1.79 -14.51 4.30
CA PHE A 94 -0.44 -14.58 4.82
C PHE A 94 -0.46 -15.11 6.26
N LYS A 95 0.71 -15.49 6.76
CA LYS A 95 0.90 -15.90 8.14
C LYS A 95 1.95 -15.00 8.79
N VAL A 96 1.68 -14.58 10.02
CA VAL A 96 2.67 -13.91 10.87
C VAL A 96 3.67 -14.98 11.37
N VAL A 97 4.94 -14.80 11.05
CA VAL A 97 6.03 -15.72 11.43
C VAL A 97 6.79 -15.26 12.68
N SER A 98 6.76 -13.96 12.98
CA SER A 98 7.30 -13.36 14.20
C SER A 98 6.24 -12.49 14.86
N GLU A 99 5.89 -12.81 16.10
CA GLU A 99 4.96 -12.05 16.93
C GLU A 99 5.66 -10.86 17.63
N ASP A 100 6.96 -11.00 17.84
CA ASP A 100 7.77 -9.99 18.51
C ASP A 100 8.31 -9.01 17.47
N LEU A 101 7.79 -7.78 17.51
CA LEU A 101 8.39 -6.68 16.77
C LEU A 101 9.80 -6.42 17.31
N GLU A 102 10.79 -6.64 16.46
CA GLU A 102 12.19 -6.30 16.70
C GLU A 102 12.41 -4.80 16.44
N PRO A 103 13.13 -4.08 17.33
CA PRO A 103 13.56 -2.72 17.06
C PRO A 103 14.44 -2.67 15.81
N ALA A 104 14.21 -1.67 14.96
CA ALA A 104 15.02 -1.40 13.77
C ALA A 104 15.73 -0.05 13.93
N GLU A 105 16.58 0.05 14.96
CA GLU A 105 17.28 1.28 15.38
C GLU A 105 18.20 1.84 14.28
N GLU A 106 18.63 1.00 13.34
CA GLU A 106 19.43 1.40 12.18
C GLU A 106 18.71 2.42 11.27
N PHE A 107 17.39 2.54 11.36
CA PHE A 107 16.60 3.53 10.64
C PHE A 107 16.34 4.82 11.43
N ASP A 108 16.67 4.86 12.72
CA ASP A 108 16.33 5.99 13.58
C ASP A 108 17.41 7.08 13.56
N SER A 109 18.67 6.69 13.44
CA SER A 109 19.81 7.62 13.44
C SER A 109 20.92 7.14 12.53
N ILE A 110 21.20 7.91 11.48
CA ILE A 110 22.37 7.71 10.63
C ILE A 110 23.38 8.84 10.90
N PRO A 111 24.63 8.52 11.28
CA PRO A 111 25.66 9.52 11.53
C PRO A 111 25.86 10.43 10.32
N ASN A 112 25.88 11.75 10.55
CA ASN A 112 26.04 12.79 9.51
C ASN A 112 24.92 12.83 8.45
N ALA A 113 23.74 12.27 8.74
CA ALA A 113 22.61 12.40 7.84
C ALA A 113 22.28 13.88 7.57
N ASN A 114 22.17 14.21 6.29
CA ASN A 114 21.86 15.56 5.79
C ASN A 114 20.58 15.57 4.92
N ALA A 115 19.94 14.41 4.77
CA ALA A 115 18.80 14.19 3.89
C ALA A 115 17.90 13.08 4.46
N CYS A 116 16.73 12.88 3.83
CA CYS A 116 15.84 11.76 4.12
C CYS A 116 15.37 11.07 2.85
N ILE A 117 15.12 9.76 2.94
CA ILE A 117 14.43 8.95 1.93
C ILE A 117 13.10 8.47 2.51
N VAL A 118 12.04 8.52 1.70
CA VAL A 118 10.69 8.13 2.11
C VAL A 118 10.38 6.72 1.62
N LEU A 119 10.16 5.79 2.55
CA LEU A 119 9.99 4.36 2.27
C LEU A 119 8.55 3.97 1.92
N SER A 120 7.58 4.86 2.11
CA SER A 120 6.17 4.64 1.74
C SER A 120 5.71 5.60 0.65
N THR A 121 4.62 5.23 -0.03
CA THR A 121 3.91 6.18 -0.90
C THR A 121 3.13 7.17 -0.05
N PHE A 122 3.18 8.45 -0.38
CA PHE A 122 2.53 9.50 0.41
C PHE A 122 1.98 10.61 -0.50
N GLN A 123 1.08 11.45 0.03
CA GLN A 123 0.67 12.69 -0.65
C GLN A 123 1.34 13.84 0.08
N PRO A 124 2.21 14.65 -0.57
CA PRO A 124 2.90 15.73 0.11
C PRO A 124 1.93 16.73 0.74
N GLY A 125 2.25 17.15 1.95
CA GLY A 125 1.61 18.25 2.65
C GLY A 125 2.06 19.62 2.14
N PRO A 126 1.35 20.71 2.46
CA PRO A 126 1.73 22.07 2.06
C PRO A 126 3.10 22.52 2.60
N ASP A 127 3.49 22.00 3.76
CA ASP A 127 4.72 22.36 4.48
C ASP A 127 5.86 21.34 4.29
N ASP A 128 5.66 20.33 3.42
CA ASP A 128 6.67 19.32 3.14
C ASP A 128 7.84 19.89 2.34
N PRO A 129 9.05 19.31 2.46
CA PRO A 129 10.19 19.71 1.65
C PRO A 129 9.92 19.53 0.14
N THR A 130 10.46 20.45 -0.66
CA THR A 130 10.35 20.43 -2.12
C THR A 130 11.70 20.20 -2.82
N ASP A 131 12.83 20.40 -2.12
CA ASP A 131 14.17 20.17 -2.65
C ASP A 131 14.60 18.71 -2.45
N GLY A 132 14.89 18.00 -3.54
CA GLY A 132 15.07 16.55 -3.54
C GLY A 132 15.12 15.88 -4.92
N VAL A 133 14.81 14.58 -4.95
CA VAL A 133 14.48 13.83 -6.18
C VAL A 133 13.30 12.90 -5.88
N TRP A 134 12.24 12.95 -6.68
CA TRP A 134 11.02 12.19 -6.44
C TRP A 134 10.27 11.88 -7.75
N GLU A 135 9.49 10.80 -7.74
CA GLU A 135 8.56 10.46 -8.82
C GLU A 135 7.12 10.57 -8.30
N ALA A 136 6.27 11.28 -9.03
CA ALA A 136 4.86 11.42 -8.72
C ALA A 136 3.98 10.53 -9.62
N PHE A 137 2.86 10.06 -9.09
CA PHE A 137 1.85 9.30 -9.83
C PHE A 137 0.44 9.64 -9.33
N VAL A 138 -0.57 9.35 -10.16
CA VAL A 138 -1.97 9.51 -9.77
C VAL A 138 -2.53 8.18 -9.29
N LYS A 139 -3.03 8.15 -8.05
CA LYS A 139 -3.71 7.01 -7.47
C LYS A 139 -5.20 7.12 -7.69
N TYR A 140 -5.76 6.11 -8.35
CA TYR A 140 -7.21 5.93 -8.50
C TYR A 140 -7.66 4.83 -7.54
N GLY A 141 -8.61 5.15 -6.66
CA GLY A 141 -9.07 4.23 -5.63
C GLY A 141 -10.58 4.07 -5.64
N LYS A 142 -11.05 2.98 -5.05
CA LYS A 142 -12.46 2.75 -4.74
C LYS A 142 -12.63 2.50 -3.25
N MET A 143 -13.82 2.80 -2.75
CA MET A 143 -14.29 2.37 -1.44
C MET A 143 -14.66 0.88 -1.49
N GLY A 144 -14.47 0.20 -0.36
CA GLY A 144 -14.90 -1.20 -0.21
C GLY A 144 -16.42 -1.31 -0.32
N PRO A 145 -16.93 -2.49 -0.72
CA PRO A 145 -18.37 -2.72 -0.86
C PRO A 145 -19.14 -2.55 0.46
N ASP A 146 -18.49 -2.76 1.61
CA ASP A 146 -19.09 -2.73 2.94
C ASP A 146 -19.67 -1.36 3.33
N PHE A 147 -19.23 -0.28 2.67
CA PHE A 147 -19.79 1.05 2.89
C PHE A 147 -21.15 1.26 2.22
N GLY A 148 -21.52 0.41 1.26
CA GLY A 148 -22.81 0.46 0.55
C GLY A 148 -23.07 1.83 -0.08
N LEU A 149 -22.07 2.39 -0.78
CA LEU A 149 -22.17 3.68 -1.45
C LEU A 149 -22.59 3.50 -2.90
N GLU A 150 -23.44 4.40 -3.40
CA GLU A 150 -23.79 4.46 -4.82
C GLU A 150 -22.57 4.86 -5.67
N ASN A 151 -21.86 5.91 -5.25
CA ASN A 151 -20.59 6.31 -5.83
C ASN A 151 -19.42 5.79 -4.98
N ILE A 152 -18.77 4.74 -5.46
CA ILE A 152 -17.65 4.10 -4.77
C ILE A 152 -16.29 4.69 -5.12
N PHE A 153 -16.19 5.66 -6.03
CA PHE A 153 -14.89 6.13 -6.52
C PHE A 153 -14.31 7.21 -5.61
N LYS A 154 -13.03 7.05 -5.24
CA LYS A 154 -12.24 8.10 -4.61
C LYS A 154 -11.81 9.10 -5.68
N ARG A 155 -11.70 10.37 -5.31
CA ARG A 155 -11.09 11.39 -6.17
C ARG A 155 -9.64 10.98 -6.49
N PRO A 156 -9.17 11.20 -7.73
CA PRO A 156 -7.78 10.96 -8.08
C PRO A 156 -6.84 11.77 -7.18
N ALA A 157 -5.85 11.12 -6.58
CA ALA A 157 -4.88 11.76 -5.70
C ALA A 157 -3.47 11.69 -6.30
N VAL A 158 -2.80 12.83 -6.44
CA VAL A 158 -1.36 12.86 -6.74
C VAL A 158 -0.60 12.42 -5.49
N MET A 159 0.27 11.42 -5.67
CA MET A 159 1.10 10.83 -4.62
C MET A 159 2.55 10.71 -5.10
N PHE A 160 3.50 10.74 -4.18
CA PHE A 160 4.90 10.44 -4.43
C PHE A 160 5.17 8.96 -4.17
N ARG A 161 6.08 8.37 -4.97
CA ARG A 161 6.51 6.97 -4.80
C ARG A 161 7.47 6.82 -3.62
N SER A 162 7.52 5.59 -3.08
CA SER A 162 8.60 5.17 -2.21
C SER A 162 9.95 5.35 -2.92
N GLY A 163 10.95 5.83 -2.20
CA GLY A 163 12.24 6.23 -2.74
C GLY A 163 12.35 7.72 -3.06
N ALA A 164 11.31 8.52 -2.80
CA ALA A 164 11.45 9.98 -2.83
C ALA A 164 12.48 10.42 -1.79
N CYS A 165 13.44 11.26 -2.21
CA CYS A 165 14.51 11.75 -1.35
C CYS A 165 14.43 13.28 -1.25
N PHE A 166 14.71 13.84 -0.08
CA PHE A 166 14.76 15.29 0.15
C PHE A 166 16.07 15.70 0.81
N ARG A 167 16.63 16.86 0.43
CA ARG A 167 17.90 17.41 0.96
C ARG A 167 17.73 18.07 2.33
N ARG A 168 16.90 17.48 3.17
CA ARG A 168 16.64 17.91 4.53
C ARG A 168 16.30 16.69 5.36
N VAL A 169 16.86 16.60 6.56
CA VAL A 169 16.40 15.63 7.55
C VAL A 169 15.04 16.09 8.06
N VAL A 170 14.04 15.24 7.89
CA VAL A 170 12.69 15.40 8.47
C VAL A 170 12.52 14.37 9.58
N SER A 171 11.56 14.60 10.49
CA SER A 171 11.18 13.56 11.45
C SER A 171 10.63 12.34 10.72
N ALA A 172 10.62 11.16 11.35
CA ALA A 172 10.37 9.93 10.61
C ALA A 172 8.93 9.74 10.04
N ILE A 173 7.98 10.57 10.46
CA ILE A 173 6.63 10.68 9.87
C ILE A 173 6.46 12.07 9.21
N GLY A 174 7.57 12.78 9.01
CA GLY A 174 7.64 14.22 8.77
C GLY A 174 7.32 14.67 7.37
N VAL A 175 6.74 13.79 6.54
CA VAL A 175 6.17 14.16 5.24
C VAL A 175 4.84 13.48 5.01
N GLY A 176 4.03 14.16 4.23
CA GLY A 176 2.73 13.74 3.78
C GLY A 176 1.61 14.26 4.66
N ARG A 177 0.39 13.84 4.33
CA ARG A 177 -0.80 14.29 5.06
C ARG A 177 -1.88 13.24 5.11
N CYS A 178 -2.77 13.41 6.06
CA CYS A 178 -4.03 12.70 6.09
C CYS A 178 -5.04 13.43 5.19
N ILE A 179 -5.59 12.74 4.19
CA ILE A 179 -6.57 13.33 3.27
C ILE A 179 -7.97 13.19 3.91
N PRO A 180 -8.65 14.30 4.22
CA PRO A 180 -9.96 14.25 4.85
C PRO A 180 -11.04 13.79 3.85
N MET A 181 -12.11 13.19 4.38
CA MET A 181 -13.23 12.66 3.60
C MET A 181 -13.75 13.57 2.47
N PRO A 182 -13.94 14.90 2.68
CA PRO A 182 -14.47 15.78 1.63
C PRO A 182 -13.51 15.99 0.44
N GLU A 183 -12.21 15.86 0.68
CA GLU A 183 -11.18 15.92 -0.37
C GLU A 183 -11.01 14.56 -1.06
N LEU A 184 -11.33 13.47 -0.34
CA LEU A 184 -11.23 12.11 -0.85
C LEU A 184 -12.44 11.69 -1.70
N LEU A 185 -13.64 12.16 -1.38
CA LEU A 185 -14.90 11.64 -1.92
C LEU A 185 -15.78 12.74 -2.54
N ALA A 186 -16.74 12.33 -3.34
CA ALA A 186 -17.77 13.23 -3.85
C ALA A 186 -18.78 13.62 -2.73
N PRO A 187 -19.45 14.79 -2.83
CA PRO A 187 -20.34 15.29 -1.77
C PRO A 187 -21.48 14.35 -1.39
N ASP A 188 -22.07 13.66 -2.36
CA ASP A 188 -23.10 12.64 -2.21
C ASP A 188 -22.60 11.45 -1.38
N ALA A 189 -21.44 10.90 -1.71
CA ALA A 189 -20.80 9.83 -0.94
C ALA A 189 -20.49 10.28 0.50
N CYS A 190 -20.03 11.53 0.69
CA CYS A 190 -19.82 12.10 2.01
C CYS A 190 -21.12 12.19 2.83
N ALA A 191 -22.22 12.60 2.20
CA ALA A 191 -23.53 12.69 2.86
C ALA A 191 -24.04 11.31 3.28
N GLN A 192 -23.91 10.29 2.42
CA GLN A 192 -24.28 8.91 2.73
C GLN A 192 -23.48 8.34 3.91
N LEU A 193 -22.17 8.58 3.97
CA LEU A 193 -21.33 8.13 5.09
C LEU A 193 -21.68 8.84 6.41
N ARG A 194 -21.91 10.16 6.36
CA ARG A 194 -22.33 10.93 7.55
C ARG A 194 -23.68 10.48 8.09
N ALA A 195 -24.63 10.13 7.22
CA ALA A 195 -25.92 9.57 7.62
C ALA A 195 -25.77 8.24 8.39
N LYS A 196 -24.65 7.52 8.18
CA LYS A 196 -24.28 6.30 8.90
C LYS A 196 -23.35 6.57 10.10
N ALA A 197 -23.11 7.83 10.46
CA ALA A 197 -22.13 8.24 11.48
C ALA A 197 -20.69 7.77 11.19
N VAL A 198 -20.34 7.58 9.91
CA VAL A 198 -19.02 7.16 9.47
C VAL A 198 -18.21 8.37 9.00
N SER A 199 -16.97 8.46 9.47
CA SER A 199 -15.96 9.41 8.97
C SER A 199 -14.74 8.65 8.48
N ILE A 200 -14.20 9.08 7.34
CA ILE A 200 -13.09 8.38 6.67
C ILE A 200 -11.93 9.36 6.49
N ILE A 201 -10.74 8.84 6.70
CA ILE A 201 -9.49 9.55 6.44
C ILE A 201 -8.59 8.64 5.62
N HIS A 202 -7.94 9.19 4.59
CA HIS A 202 -6.90 8.46 3.87
C HIS A 202 -5.55 8.81 4.47
N LEU A 203 -4.90 7.83 5.10
CA LEU A 203 -3.54 7.97 5.59
C LEU A 203 -2.59 7.94 4.39
N ALA A 204 -2.06 9.10 4.01
CA ALA A 204 -1.09 9.27 2.93
C ALA A 204 0.21 9.88 3.49
N LEU A 205 0.70 9.26 4.56
CA LEU A 205 1.90 9.66 5.30
C LEU A 205 3.15 8.94 4.77
N GLY A 206 4.26 9.66 4.73
CA GLY A 206 5.57 9.16 4.36
C GLY A 206 6.34 8.66 5.57
N LEU A 207 6.83 7.41 5.51
CA LEU A 207 7.83 6.90 6.45
C LEU A 207 9.21 7.38 5.99
N ALA A 208 9.67 8.51 6.53
CA ALA A 208 10.96 9.06 6.20
C ALA A 208 12.05 8.45 7.10
N VAL A 209 13.18 8.08 6.51
CA VAL A 209 14.37 7.65 7.24
C VAL A 209 15.55 8.55 6.84
N PRO A 210 16.40 8.95 7.80
CA PRO A 210 17.58 9.76 7.52
C PRO A 210 18.54 9.00 6.60
N PHE A 211 19.28 9.71 5.74
CA PHE A 211 20.42 9.16 5.02
C PHE A 211 21.45 10.24 4.68
N CYS A 212 22.65 9.79 4.27
CA CYS A 212 23.72 10.67 3.80
C CYS A 212 23.61 10.87 2.28
N TRP A 213 23.19 12.06 1.88
CA TRP A 213 23.22 12.49 0.50
C TRP A 213 24.58 13.10 0.17
N THR A 214 25.38 12.40 -0.64
CA THR A 214 26.63 12.91 -1.19
C THR A 214 26.38 13.51 -2.58
N GLY A 215 26.61 14.82 -2.72
CA GLY A 215 26.62 15.52 -4.02
C GLY A 215 25.27 16.02 -4.58
N ILE A 216 25.36 17.11 -5.34
CA ILE A 216 25.23 17.04 -6.81
C ILE A 216 26.63 17.32 -7.34
#